data_AF-A0A9W9XRG9-F1
#
_entry.id   AF-A0A9W9XRG9-F1
#
_cell.length_a   1.000
_cell.length_b   1.000
_cell.length_c   1.000
_cell.angle_alpha   90.00
_cell.angle_beta   90.00
_cell.angle_gamma   90.00
#
_symmetry.space_group_name_H-M   'P 1'
#
loop_
_entity.id
_entity.type
_entity.pdbx_description
1 polymer ?
#
loop_
_entity_poly.entity_id
_entity_poly.type
_entity_poly.pdbx_seq_one_letter_code
_entity_poly.pdbx_strand_id
1 'polypeptide(L)'
;MNAKTYILICPFLVEPLNRDDTSTPNDYPLCPLFPASYRTTSNDLAASTKDIDACVQKELNLHRLQIIFSRLWIVGRPIPPRPLHHQLLLSRDIFITEQMDMHLVWTSGRIFTKPIPRFLMPRFWTDHLSCLPCCICPRRQASSVSVTPVNECVCDRPRLWKLALGFLFSYAALVSHESDFAIAQEKKLILTELRLSRLKKIYRLTPSSFLHGYMSRWNRYGDFFQDNLGWLAAATVYIALVLTAMQVGLATVTIRLPQGV
;
A
#
# COMPACT_ATOMS: atom_id res chain seq x y z
N MET A 1 19.86 3.38 -19.11
CA MET A 1 18.66 2.58 -18.84
C MET A 1 19.10 1.24 -18.26
N ASN A 2 19.11 1.07 -16.93
CA ASN A 2 19.54 -0.17 -16.27
C ASN A 2 18.37 -0.73 -15.45
N ALA A 3 17.66 -1.70 -15.99
CA ALA A 3 16.60 -2.42 -15.30
C ALA A 3 17.25 -3.40 -14.29
N LYS A 4 17.23 -3.06 -12.99
CA LYS A 4 17.66 -4.00 -11.95
C LYS A 4 16.59 -5.08 -11.77
N THR A 5 17.00 -6.34 -11.96
CA THR A 5 16.25 -7.56 -11.66
C THR A 5 16.10 -7.71 -10.15
N TYR A 6 14.88 -7.55 -9.63
CA TYR A 6 14.57 -7.79 -8.22
C TYR A 6 14.10 -9.23 -8.05
N ILE A 7 14.94 -10.10 -7.51
CA ILE A 7 14.47 -11.32 -6.86
C ILE A 7 13.63 -10.84 -5.67
N LEU A 8 12.39 -11.34 -5.53
CA LEU A 8 11.57 -11.11 -4.34
C LEU A 8 12.19 -11.91 -3.18
N ILE A 9 13.30 -11.40 -2.64
CA ILE A 9 13.96 -11.96 -1.46
C ILE A 9 13.19 -11.47 -0.24
N CYS A 10 12.93 -12.37 0.71
CA CYS A 10 12.42 -12.02 2.03
C CYS A 10 13.24 -10.84 2.60
N PRO A 11 12.63 -9.69 2.92
CA PRO A 11 13.34 -8.58 3.54
C PRO A 11 13.81 -8.95 4.95
N PHE A 12 13.53 -10.17 5.42
CA PHE A 12 13.87 -10.68 6.74
C PHE A 12 14.82 -11.87 6.70
N LEU A 13 15.62 -12.03 5.64
CA LEU A 13 16.62 -13.10 5.56
C LEU A 13 17.56 -13.02 6.78
N VAL A 14 17.25 -13.80 7.80
CA VAL A 14 18.15 -14.15 8.89
C VAL A 14 18.80 -15.44 8.42
N GLU A 15 20.12 -15.42 8.23
CA GLU A 15 20.92 -16.64 8.10
C GLU A 15 20.49 -17.60 9.22
N PRO A 16 19.99 -18.81 8.89
CA PRO A 16 19.70 -19.78 9.92
C PRO A 16 21.03 -20.15 10.55
N LEU A 17 21.22 -19.76 11.82
CA LEU A 17 22.27 -20.30 12.65
C LEU A 17 22.13 -21.83 12.61
N ASN A 18 23.20 -22.44 12.13
CA ASN A 18 23.44 -23.86 12.01
C ASN A 18 22.84 -24.61 13.22
N ARG A 19 21.81 -25.41 12.96
CA ARG A 19 21.36 -26.46 13.88
C ARG A 19 21.37 -27.75 13.09
N ASP A 20 22.42 -28.53 13.35
CA ASP A 20 22.39 -29.97 13.12
C ASP A 20 21.18 -30.51 13.87
N ASP A 21 20.18 -30.99 13.13
CA ASP A 21 19.21 -31.97 13.62
C ASP A 21 18.54 -32.61 12.40
N THR A 22 18.98 -33.83 12.10
CA THR A 22 18.29 -34.80 11.25
C THR A 22 16.87 -35.04 11.78
N SER A 23 15.89 -34.33 11.23
CA SER A 23 14.48 -34.67 11.38
C SER A 23 13.66 -34.14 10.21
N THR A 24 12.71 -34.97 9.78
CA THR A 24 11.73 -34.81 8.69
C THR A 24 11.09 -33.41 8.59
N PRO A 25 10.60 -32.99 7.40
CA PRO A 25 9.95 -31.70 7.20
C PRO A 25 8.63 -31.64 7.97
N ASN A 26 8.71 -31.27 9.25
CA ASN A 26 7.55 -31.08 10.11
C ASN A 26 6.82 -29.81 9.67
N ASP A 27 5.65 -30.01 9.08
CA ASP A 27 4.54 -29.07 9.00
C ASP A 27 4.32 -28.44 10.38
N TYR A 28 4.90 -27.26 10.62
CA TYR A 28 4.42 -26.42 11.71
C TYR A 28 2.98 -26.05 11.35
N PRO A 29 1.96 -26.39 12.16
CA PRO A 29 0.60 -26.06 11.82
C PRO A 29 0.51 -24.54 11.74
N LEU A 30 0.32 -24.00 10.54
CA LEU A 30 0.12 -22.56 10.30
C LEU A 30 -1.19 -22.05 10.94
N CYS A 31 -2.04 -22.98 11.39
CA CYS A 31 -3.35 -22.78 12.01
C CYS A 31 -3.43 -21.71 13.13
N PRO A 32 -2.46 -21.54 14.07
CA PRO A 32 -2.58 -20.56 15.15
C PRO A 32 -2.19 -19.13 14.73
N LEU A 33 -1.68 -18.94 13.50
CA LEU A 33 -1.28 -17.63 12.96
C LEU A 33 -2.42 -16.92 12.22
N PHE A 34 -3.47 -17.66 11.89
CA PHE A 34 -4.61 -17.18 11.13
C PHE A 34 -5.83 -16.93 12.03
N PRO A 35 -6.73 -16.02 11.62
CA PRO A 35 -8.01 -15.86 12.30
C PRO A 35 -8.83 -17.15 12.24
N ALA A 36 -9.67 -17.37 13.26
CA ALA A 36 -10.50 -18.58 13.37
C ALA A 36 -11.41 -18.79 12.15
N SER A 37 -11.92 -17.70 11.57
CA SER A 37 -12.69 -17.72 10.33
C SER A 37 -12.57 -16.38 9.61
N TYR A 38 -12.89 -16.38 8.33
CA TYR A 38 -13.02 -15.16 7.53
C TYR A 38 -14.34 -15.18 6.75
N ARG A 39 -14.81 -13.99 6.37
CA ARG A 39 -15.99 -13.85 5.50
C ARG A 39 -15.56 -13.84 4.05
N THR A 40 -16.12 -14.75 3.25
CA THR A 40 -15.89 -14.82 1.81
C THR A 40 -16.51 -13.60 1.11
N THR A 41 -16.24 -13.43 -0.19
CA THR A 41 -16.92 -12.41 -1.01
C THR A 41 -18.42 -12.66 -1.13
N SER A 42 -18.85 -13.91 -0.99
CA SER A 42 -20.27 -14.32 -0.95
C SER A 42 -20.92 -14.13 0.43
N ASN A 43 -20.19 -13.55 1.39
CA ASN A 43 -20.62 -13.33 2.78
C ASN A 43 -20.79 -14.62 3.61
N ASP A 44 -20.27 -15.74 3.13
CA ASP A 44 -20.22 -17.01 3.86
C ASP A 44 -19.05 -17.04 4.85
N LEU A 45 -19.19 -17.82 5.92
CA LEU A 45 -18.12 -18.04 6.90
C LEU A 45 -17.27 -19.24 6.48
N ALA A 46 -15.98 -19.00 6.23
CA ALA A 46 -15.01 -20.03 5.91
C ALA A 46 -13.92 -20.13 6.98
N ALA A 47 -13.49 -21.35 7.29
CA ALA A 47 -12.34 -21.59 8.14
C ALA A 47 -11.06 -21.20 7.38
N SER A 48 -10.18 -20.41 8.01
CA SER A 48 -8.95 -19.93 7.37
C SER A 48 -7.99 -21.04 6.94
N THR A 49 -8.04 -22.18 7.64
CA THR A 49 -7.19 -23.36 7.37
C THR A 49 -7.52 -24.09 6.09
N LYS A 50 -8.71 -23.89 5.50
CA LYS A 50 -9.10 -24.56 4.24
C LYS A 50 -8.52 -23.88 3.01
N ASP A 51 -8.35 -22.56 3.06
CA ASP A 51 -7.88 -21.76 1.94
C ASP A 51 -7.07 -20.57 2.46
N ILE A 52 -5.77 -20.82 2.64
CA ILE A 52 -4.81 -19.85 3.18
C ILE A 52 -4.64 -18.69 2.19
N ASP A 53 -4.54 -18.97 0.90
CA ASP A 53 -4.27 -17.96 -0.12
C ASP A 53 -5.47 -17.01 -0.28
N ALA A 54 -6.71 -17.53 -0.30
CA ALA A 54 -7.90 -16.67 -0.31
C ALA A 54 -8.05 -15.87 1.00
N CYS A 55 -7.70 -16.46 2.15
CA CYS A 55 -7.69 -15.74 3.42
C CYS A 55 -6.71 -14.56 3.37
N VAL A 56 -5.47 -14.78 2.90
CA VAL A 56 -4.43 -13.75 2.80
C VAL A 56 -4.83 -12.66 1.81
N GLN A 57 -5.37 -13.04 0.66
CA GLN A 57 -5.85 -12.11 -0.35
C GLN A 57 -6.99 -11.26 0.17
N LYS A 58 -7.90 -11.84 0.96
CA LYS A 58 -8.99 -11.12 1.64
C LYS A 58 -8.47 -10.17 2.71
N GLU A 59 -7.53 -10.63 3.52
CA GLU A 59 -6.97 -9.91 4.67
C GLU A 59 -6.14 -8.69 4.25
N LEU A 60 -5.46 -8.79 3.11
CA LEU A 60 -4.66 -7.73 2.47
C LEU A 60 -5.43 -6.97 1.37
N ASN A 61 -6.75 -7.18 1.25
CA ASN A 61 -7.54 -6.59 0.18
C ASN A 61 -7.69 -5.07 0.34
N LEU A 62 -7.27 -4.32 -0.69
CA LEU A 62 -7.43 -2.86 -0.79
C LEU A 62 -8.34 -2.44 -1.95
N HIS A 63 -9.23 -3.31 -2.43
CA HIS A 63 -10.05 -3.05 -3.62
C HIS A 63 -10.86 -1.75 -3.51
N ARG A 64 -11.55 -1.53 -2.37
CA ARG A 64 -12.33 -0.32 -2.12
C ARG A 64 -11.46 0.94 -2.14
N LEU A 65 -10.30 0.87 -1.50
CA LEU A 65 -9.34 1.97 -1.48
C LEU A 65 -8.76 2.23 -2.87
N GLN A 66 -8.47 1.19 -3.65
CA GLN A 66 -7.89 1.32 -4.99
C GLN A 66 -8.82 2.08 -5.95
N ILE A 67 -10.14 1.89 -5.85
CA ILE A 67 -11.13 2.65 -6.63
C ILE A 67 -11.01 4.14 -6.34
N ILE A 68 -10.94 4.50 -5.06
CA ILE A 68 -10.93 5.90 -4.59
C ILE A 68 -9.52 6.49 -4.70
N PHE A 69 -8.47 5.67 -4.76
CA PHE A 69 -7.07 6.12 -4.79
C PHE A 69 -6.79 7.09 -5.92
N SER A 70 -7.43 6.91 -7.08
CA SER A 70 -7.39 7.83 -8.22
C SER A 70 -7.95 9.23 -7.94
N ARG A 71 -8.77 9.39 -6.89
CA ARG A 71 -9.40 10.64 -6.46
C ARG A 71 -8.81 11.18 -5.15
N LEU A 72 -8.01 10.41 -4.43
CA LEU A 72 -7.40 10.81 -3.16
C LEU A 72 -6.44 12.00 -3.29
N TRP A 73 -5.95 12.29 -4.50
CA TRP A 73 -5.14 13.49 -4.73
C TRP A 73 -5.89 14.77 -4.31
N ILE A 74 -7.21 14.83 -4.44
CA ILE A 74 -8.01 15.98 -3.99
C ILE A 74 -7.87 16.22 -2.48
N VAL A 75 -7.65 15.16 -1.71
CA VAL A 75 -7.57 15.18 -0.24
C VAL A 75 -6.16 15.55 0.25
N GLY A 76 -5.16 15.49 -0.62
CA GLY A 76 -3.81 15.97 -0.35
C GLY A 76 -2.70 15.05 -0.82
N ARG A 77 -1.48 15.38 -0.41
CA ARG A 77 -0.26 14.69 -0.81
C ARG A 77 -0.09 13.38 -0.01
N PRO A 78 0.37 12.27 -0.64
CA PRO A 78 0.75 11.08 0.09
C PRO A 78 2.01 11.37 0.93
N ILE A 79 1.86 11.36 2.24
CA ILE A 79 2.93 11.56 3.23
C ILE A 79 2.90 10.35 4.16
N PRO A 80 4.05 9.83 4.63
CA PRO A 80 4.06 8.80 5.66
C PRO A 80 3.22 9.24 6.89
N PRO A 81 2.51 8.30 7.53
CA PRO A 81 1.69 8.61 8.69
C PRO A 81 2.55 9.16 9.83
N ARG A 82 1.98 10.06 10.64
CA ARG A 82 2.66 10.57 11.83
C ARG A 82 2.77 9.47 12.90
N PRO A 83 3.85 9.44 13.70
CA PRO A 83 4.05 8.45 14.76
C PRO A 83 2.91 8.41 15.79
N LEU A 84 2.75 7.29 16.49
CA LEU A 84 1.63 7.04 17.41
C LEU A 84 1.51 8.06 18.55
N HIS A 85 2.62 8.40 19.20
CA HIS A 85 2.65 9.42 20.26
C HIS A 85 2.15 10.78 19.74
N HIS A 86 2.47 11.12 18.48
CA HIS A 86 1.98 12.33 17.85
C HIS A 86 0.49 12.25 17.53
N GLN A 87 -0.05 11.06 17.21
CA GLN A 87 -1.51 10.90 17.03
C GLN A 87 -2.25 11.18 18.34
N LEU A 88 -1.71 10.69 19.48
CA LEU A 88 -2.26 10.99 20.81
C LEU A 88 -2.20 12.48 21.15
N LEU A 89 -1.10 13.16 20.79
CA LEU A 89 -0.94 14.61 20.96
C LEU A 89 -1.97 15.42 20.13
N LEU A 90 -2.40 14.88 18.99
CA LEU A 90 -3.50 15.44 18.18
C LEU A 90 -4.89 15.09 18.73
N SER A 91 -4.97 14.58 19.97
CA SER A 91 -6.20 14.13 20.62
C SER A 91 -6.95 13.06 19.82
N ARG A 92 -6.21 12.18 19.11
CA ARG A 92 -6.78 11.04 18.42
C ARG A 92 -6.59 9.77 19.23
N ASP A 93 -7.68 9.10 19.55
CA ASP A 93 -7.63 7.76 20.13
C ASP A 93 -7.43 6.70 19.05
N ILE A 94 -6.72 5.64 19.40
CA ILE A 94 -6.32 4.56 18.51
C ILE A 94 -7.36 3.44 18.59
N PHE A 95 -8.10 3.23 17.50
CA PHE A 95 -9.11 2.19 17.37
C PHE A 95 -8.61 1.03 16.50
N ILE A 96 -8.79 -0.20 16.97
CA ILE A 96 -8.39 -1.41 16.26
C ILE A 96 -9.40 -1.69 15.14
N THR A 97 -8.92 -2.02 13.94
CA THR A 97 -9.75 -2.49 12.81
C THR A 97 -9.09 -3.67 12.12
N GLU A 98 -9.82 -4.72 11.79
CA GLU A 98 -9.26 -5.82 10.97
C GLU A 98 -9.31 -5.51 9.47
N GLN A 99 -9.96 -4.42 9.06
CA GLN A 99 -10.10 -4.05 7.64
C GLN A 99 -8.88 -3.26 7.15
N MET A 100 -8.25 -3.75 6.08
CA MET A 100 -7.05 -3.14 5.49
C MET A 100 -7.32 -1.77 4.84
N ASP A 101 -8.50 -1.58 4.25
CA ASP A 101 -8.93 -0.31 3.64
C ASP A 101 -9.24 0.78 4.68
N MET A 102 -9.43 0.42 5.95
CA MET A 102 -9.59 1.36 7.07
C MET A 102 -8.28 1.68 7.80
N HIS A 103 -7.19 0.99 7.51
CA HIS A 103 -5.90 1.25 8.16
C HIS A 103 -5.44 2.69 7.86
N LEU A 104 -5.19 3.48 8.91
CA LEU A 104 -4.87 4.91 8.90
C LEU A 104 -6.01 5.84 8.48
N VAL A 105 -7.25 5.37 8.34
CA VAL A 105 -8.38 6.29 8.18
C VAL A 105 -8.63 6.98 9.52
N TRP A 106 -8.74 8.30 9.53
CA TRP A 106 -9.03 9.08 10.74
C TRP A 106 -10.34 9.84 10.60
N THR A 107 -11.02 9.99 11.73
CA THR A 107 -12.20 10.83 11.90
C THR A 107 -11.93 11.85 13.02
N SER A 108 -12.94 12.61 13.44
CA SER A 108 -12.82 13.52 14.58
C SER A 108 -12.47 12.75 15.86
N GLY A 109 -11.23 12.90 16.33
CA GLY A 109 -10.75 12.33 17.59
C GLY A 109 -10.40 10.84 17.57
N ARG A 110 -10.40 10.16 16.41
CA ARG A 110 -10.08 8.72 16.34
C ARG A 110 -9.29 8.39 15.08
N ILE A 111 -8.39 7.42 15.19
CA ILE A 111 -7.65 6.83 14.07
C ILE A 111 -7.81 5.31 14.08
N PHE A 112 -8.25 4.76 12.95
CA PHE A 112 -8.40 3.33 12.78
C PHE A 112 -7.06 2.72 12.37
N THR A 113 -6.56 1.79 13.17
CA THR A 113 -5.25 1.16 12.97
C THR A 113 -5.41 -0.34 13.01
N LYS A 114 -5.12 -0.99 11.88
CA LYS A 114 -5.12 -2.45 11.79
C LYS A 114 -3.90 -3.07 12.46
N PRO A 115 -4.06 -4.03 13.41
CA PRO A 115 -2.95 -4.71 14.08
C PRO A 115 -2.14 -5.53 13.07
N ILE A 116 -0.84 -5.72 13.35
CA ILE A 116 0.00 -6.54 12.47
C ILE A 116 -0.48 -8.01 12.54
N PRO A 117 -0.93 -8.60 11.42
CA PRO A 117 -1.36 -10.00 11.43
C PRO A 117 -0.19 -10.93 11.77
N ARG A 118 -0.46 -11.97 12.56
CA ARG A 118 0.57 -12.91 13.06
C ARG A 118 1.26 -13.67 11.93
N PHE A 119 0.52 -13.98 10.87
CA PHE A 119 1.08 -14.63 9.70
C PHE A 119 2.09 -13.75 8.94
N LEU A 120 2.18 -12.43 9.17
CA LEU A 120 3.14 -11.57 8.45
C LEU A 120 4.61 -11.73 8.90
N MET A 121 4.95 -12.84 9.57
CA MET A 121 6.29 -13.17 10.07
C MET A 121 7.23 -13.68 8.96
N PRO A 122 8.57 -13.52 9.11
CA PRO A 122 9.58 -13.78 8.07
C PRO A 122 9.44 -15.07 7.26
N ARG A 123 9.04 -16.17 7.91
CA ARG A 123 8.89 -17.49 7.26
C ARG A 123 7.69 -17.53 6.31
N PHE A 124 6.60 -16.86 6.66
CA PHE A 124 5.43 -16.81 5.79
C PHE A 124 5.70 -16.11 4.45
N TRP A 125 6.62 -15.13 4.45
CA TRP A 125 7.00 -14.40 3.25
C TRP A 125 7.67 -15.31 2.22
N THR A 126 8.52 -16.26 2.66
CA THR A 126 9.16 -17.23 1.74
C THR A 126 8.16 -18.22 1.18
N ASP A 127 7.17 -18.61 1.98
CA ASP A 127 6.32 -19.75 1.65
C ASP A 127 5.10 -19.33 0.80
N HIS A 128 4.47 -18.20 1.15
CA HIS A 128 3.18 -17.78 0.56
C HIS A 128 3.25 -16.50 -0.28
N LEU A 129 4.19 -15.60 0.00
CA LEU A 129 4.29 -14.31 -0.70
C LEU A 129 5.39 -14.27 -1.76
N SER A 130 6.36 -15.19 -1.69
CA SER A 130 7.41 -15.32 -2.69
C SER A 130 6.93 -16.12 -3.89
N CYS A 131 7.43 -15.72 -5.05
CA CYS A 131 7.23 -16.40 -6.32
C CYS A 131 7.90 -17.77 -6.29
N LEU A 132 7.16 -18.85 -6.59
CA LEU A 132 7.78 -20.16 -6.79
C LEU A 132 8.77 -20.09 -7.96
N PRO A 133 9.85 -20.88 -7.97
CA PRO A 133 10.85 -20.87 -9.04
C PRO A 133 10.27 -21.05 -10.46
N CYS A 134 9.12 -21.71 -10.57
CA CYS A 134 8.44 -22.05 -11.81
C CYS A 134 7.37 -21.04 -12.28
N CYS A 135 7.18 -19.89 -11.59
CA CYS A 135 6.16 -18.93 -12.02
C CYS A 135 6.67 -17.96 -13.09
N ILE A 136 5.88 -17.76 -14.15
CA ILE A 136 6.12 -16.77 -15.19
C ILE A 136 5.52 -15.43 -14.72
N CYS A 137 6.16 -14.80 -13.74
CA CYS A 137 5.80 -13.42 -13.39
C CYS A 137 6.34 -12.47 -14.46
N PRO A 138 5.57 -11.44 -14.92
CA PRO A 138 5.96 -10.52 -15.98
C PRO A 138 7.10 -9.55 -15.61
N ARG A 139 8.24 -10.09 -15.17
CA ARG A 139 9.52 -9.38 -15.02
C ARG A 139 10.74 -10.28 -15.19
N ARG A 140 10.60 -11.38 -15.94
CA ARG A 140 11.69 -12.31 -16.29
C ARG A 140 11.68 -12.60 -17.80
N GLN A 141 11.96 -11.59 -18.64
CA GLN A 141 12.43 -11.83 -20.01
C GLN A 141 13.85 -11.32 -20.17
N ALA A 142 14.76 -12.23 -19.83
CA ALA A 142 16.07 -12.42 -20.42
C ALA A 142 16.45 -13.84 -19.98
N SER A 143 15.86 -14.87 -20.59
CA SER A 143 16.54 -15.65 -21.61
C SER A 143 15.54 -16.56 -22.34
N SER A 144 15.75 -16.66 -23.65
CA SER A 144 15.04 -17.48 -24.63
C SER A 144 15.11 -18.99 -24.33
N VAL A 145 13.96 -19.66 -24.15
CA VAL A 145 13.66 -20.99 -24.73
C VAL A 145 12.12 -21.11 -24.83
N SER A 146 11.65 -21.50 -26.00
CA SER A 146 10.25 -21.69 -26.38
C SER A 146 9.69 -23.05 -25.93
N VAL A 147 8.59 -23.07 -25.15
CA VAL A 147 7.68 -24.23 -25.03
C VAL A 147 6.24 -23.75 -24.74
N THR A 148 5.33 -24.02 -25.70
CA THR A 148 3.84 -24.15 -25.70
C THR A 148 2.92 -23.27 -24.83
N PRO A 149 1.69 -22.91 -25.30
CA PRO A 149 0.76 -22.07 -24.56
C PRO A 149 -0.01 -22.92 -23.53
N VAL A 150 0.51 -22.96 -22.30
CA VAL A 150 -0.23 -23.48 -21.14
C VAL A 150 -0.66 -22.26 -20.33
N ASN A 151 -1.98 -22.13 -20.12
CA ASN A 151 -2.70 -21.15 -19.29
C ASN A 151 -1.85 -20.06 -18.65
N GLU A 152 -2.10 -18.81 -19.04
CA GLU A 152 -1.53 -17.60 -18.44
C GLU A 152 -1.78 -17.56 -16.92
N CYS A 153 -0.87 -18.13 -16.14
CA CYS A 153 -0.90 -18.06 -14.68
C CYS A 153 -0.55 -16.63 -14.26
N VAL A 154 -1.54 -15.75 -14.16
CA VAL A 154 -1.37 -14.43 -13.55
C VAL A 154 -1.02 -14.63 -12.08
N CYS A 155 0.26 -14.44 -11.73
CA CYS A 155 0.69 -14.59 -10.35
C CYS A 155 0.29 -13.36 -9.53
N ASP A 156 -0.60 -13.54 -8.56
CA ASP A 156 -1.01 -12.48 -7.61
C ASP A 156 0.01 -12.26 -6.48
N ARG A 157 0.98 -13.16 -6.29
CA ARG A 157 1.97 -13.09 -5.21
C ARG A 157 2.82 -11.80 -5.22
N PRO A 158 3.34 -11.31 -6.37
CA PRO A 158 4.01 -10.01 -6.42
C PRO A 158 3.12 -8.83 -6.00
N ARG A 159 1.80 -8.92 -6.23
CA ARG A 159 0.84 -7.89 -5.80
C ARG A 159 0.65 -7.96 -4.28
N LEU A 160 0.39 -9.15 -3.73
CA LEU A 160 0.24 -9.37 -2.30
C LEU A 160 1.50 -8.99 -1.52
N TRP A 161 2.67 -9.31 -2.07
CA TRP A 161 3.96 -8.88 -1.54
C TRP A 161 4.06 -7.36 -1.39
N LYS A 162 3.72 -6.61 -2.45
CA LYS A 162 3.76 -5.15 -2.43
C LYS A 162 2.77 -4.57 -1.42
N LEU A 163 1.58 -5.17 -1.30
CA LEU A 163 0.56 -4.76 -0.33
C LEU A 163 1.03 -4.98 1.11
N ALA A 164 1.53 -6.18 1.42
CA ALA A 164 2.11 -6.52 2.70
C ALA A 164 3.28 -5.61 3.08
N LEU A 165 4.13 -5.28 2.10
CA LEU A 165 5.30 -4.41 2.32
C LEU A 165 4.87 -2.96 2.58
N GLY A 166 3.89 -2.46 1.84
CA GLY A 166 3.30 -1.13 2.07
C GLY A 166 2.65 -1.02 3.46
N PHE A 167 1.98 -2.08 3.90
CA PHE A 167 1.42 -2.16 5.26
C PHE A 167 2.50 -2.21 6.36
N LEU A 168 3.60 -2.93 6.16
CA LEU A 168 4.72 -2.88 7.10
C LEU A 168 5.39 -1.51 7.14
N PHE A 169 5.41 -0.80 5.99
CA PHE A 169 5.94 0.54 5.92
C PHE A 169 5.09 1.57 6.67
N SER A 170 3.76 1.46 6.67
CA SER A 170 2.95 2.35 7.52
C SER A 170 3.28 2.15 9.00
N TYR A 171 3.47 0.91 9.43
CA TYR A 171 3.95 0.60 10.77
C TYR A 171 5.34 1.15 11.07
N ALA A 172 6.20 1.16 10.06
CA ALA A 172 7.51 1.77 10.18
C ALA A 172 7.39 3.27 10.55
N ALA A 173 6.54 4.00 9.84
CA ALA A 173 6.31 5.41 10.14
C ALA A 173 5.57 5.62 11.48
N LEU A 174 4.61 4.75 11.83
CA LEU A 174 3.84 4.82 13.08
C LEU A 174 4.72 4.57 14.33
N VAL A 175 5.63 3.61 14.26
CA VAL A 175 6.44 3.13 15.41
C VAL A 175 7.88 3.61 15.28
N SER A 176 8.06 4.93 15.18
CA SER A 176 9.38 5.54 14.96
C SER A 176 10.23 5.57 16.23
N HIS A 177 9.60 5.79 17.39
CA HIS A 177 10.28 5.91 18.68
C HIS A 177 9.97 4.72 19.61
N GLU A 178 10.76 4.61 20.68
CA GLU A 178 10.55 3.61 21.72
C GLU A 178 9.23 3.83 22.49
N SER A 179 8.83 5.10 22.69
CA SER A 179 7.53 5.45 23.24
C SER A 179 6.38 4.96 22.35
N ASP A 180 6.51 5.09 21.03
CA ASP A 180 5.52 4.56 20.08
C ASP A 180 5.42 3.03 20.16
N PHE A 181 6.55 2.36 20.38
CA PHE A 181 6.59 0.91 20.53
C PHE A 181 5.84 0.47 21.79
N ALA A 182 6.03 1.16 22.91
CA ALA A 182 5.27 0.91 24.14
C ALA A 182 3.77 1.13 23.95
N ILE A 183 3.37 2.24 23.31
CA ILE A 183 1.97 2.54 22.97
C ILE A 183 1.38 1.45 22.05
N ALA A 184 2.14 1.00 21.05
CA ALA A 184 1.70 -0.06 20.14
C ALA A 184 1.50 -1.39 20.86
N GLN A 185 2.33 -1.72 21.86
CA GLN A 185 2.16 -2.91 22.69
C GLN A 185 0.94 -2.79 23.60
N GLU A 186 0.77 -1.65 24.26
CA GLU A 186 -0.38 -1.37 25.13
C GLU A 186 -1.70 -1.51 24.36
N LYS A 187 -1.77 -0.94 23.16
CA LYS A 187 -2.93 -1.00 22.27
C LYS A 187 -3.02 -2.31 21.47
N LYS A 188 -2.16 -3.31 21.75
CA LYS A 188 -2.12 -4.63 21.08
C LYS A 188 -2.02 -4.56 19.54
N LEU A 189 -1.41 -3.49 19.02
CA LEU A 189 -1.20 -3.30 17.58
C LEU A 189 -0.05 -4.15 17.04
N ILE A 190 0.89 -4.51 17.90
CA ILE A 190 2.03 -5.35 17.60
C ILE A 190 2.08 -6.52 18.57
N LEU A 191 2.66 -7.63 18.12
CA LEU A 191 2.84 -8.81 18.96
C LEU A 191 3.80 -8.50 20.10
N THR A 192 3.44 -8.87 21.32
CA THR A 192 4.28 -8.75 22.52
C THR A 192 5.61 -9.51 22.36
N GLU A 193 5.61 -10.60 21.59
CA GLU A 193 6.79 -11.40 21.26
C GLU A 193 7.78 -10.68 20.32
N LEU A 194 7.34 -9.63 19.62
CA LEU A 194 8.16 -8.92 18.64
C LEU A 194 9.05 -7.89 19.34
N ARG A 195 10.31 -8.25 19.61
CA ARG A 195 11.29 -7.30 20.17
C ARG A 195 11.51 -6.11 19.24
N LEU A 196 11.71 -4.91 19.83
CA LEU A 196 12.09 -3.69 19.12
C LEU A 196 13.33 -3.87 18.23
N SER A 197 14.27 -4.74 18.62
CA SER A 197 15.45 -5.08 17.82
C SER A 197 15.12 -5.79 16.50
N ARG A 198 14.08 -6.63 16.47
CA ARG A 198 13.59 -7.27 15.24
C ARG A 198 12.92 -6.24 14.35
N LEU A 199 12.09 -5.37 14.93
CA LEU A 199 11.46 -4.26 14.22
C LEU A 199 12.53 -3.34 13.59
N LYS A 200 13.58 -2.96 14.34
CA LYS A 200 14.79 -2.25 13.86
C LYS A 200 15.48 -2.91 12.66
N LYS A 201 15.44 -4.24 12.53
CA LYS A 201 15.93 -4.93 11.33
C LYS A 201 14.96 -4.76 10.15
N ILE A 202 13.65 -4.80 10.39
CA ILE A 202 12.62 -4.55 9.37
C ILE A 202 12.79 -3.17 8.73
N TYR A 203 13.02 -2.15 9.55
CA TYR A 203 13.31 -0.79 9.10
C TYR A 203 14.49 -0.71 8.15
N ARG A 204 15.60 -1.39 8.48
CA ARG A 204 16.84 -1.34 7.68
C ARG A 204 16.76 -2.13 6.39
N LEU A 205 15.99 -3.21 6.41
CA LEU A 205 15.91 -4.14 5.28
C LEU A 205 14.76 -3.82 4.32
N THR A 206 13.84 -2.92 4.69
CA THR A 206 12.84 -2.38 3.77
C THR A 206 13.55 -1.45 2.77
N PRO A 207 13.68 -1.81 1.49
CA PRO A 207 14.57 -1.08 0.57
C PRO A 207 14.09 0.34 0.31
N SER A 208 14.93 1.33 0.57
CA SER A 208 14.68 2.75 0.22
C SER A 208 14.36 2.96 -1.26
N SER A 209 14.79 2.05 -2.14
CA SER A 209 14.49 2.08 -3.58
C SER A 209 13.01 1.82 -3.91
N PHE A 210 12.27 1.09 -3.07
CA PHE A 210 10.83 0.87 -3.27
C PHE A 210 10.02 2.16 -3.02
N LEU A 211 10.46 2.94 -2.03
CA LEU A 211 9.92 4.27 -1.73
C LEU A 211 10.21 5.26 -2.85
N HIS A 212 11.39 5.17 -3.47
CA HIS A 212 11.72 6.06 -4.58
C HIS A 212 10.76 5.86 -5.77
N GLY A 213 10.30 4.64 -6.09
CA GLY A 213 9.33 4.47 -7.18
C GLY A 213 7.94 5.06 -6.91
N TYR A 214 7.37 4.77 -5.72
CA TYR A 214 5.99 5.15 -5.38
C TYR A 214 5.88 6.61 -4.88
N MET A 215 6.86 7.06 -4.09
CA MET A 215 6.89 8.43 -3.57
C MET A 215 7.61 9.43 -4.49
N SER A 216 8.52 9.02 -5.39
CA SER A 216 9.18 9.99 -6.30
C SER A 216 8.19 10.64 -7.27
N ARG A 217 7.14 9.92 -7.71
CA ARG A 217 6.07 10.53 -8.53
C ARG A 217 5.39 11.72 -7.83
N TRP A 218 5.44 11.78 -6.49
CA TRP A 218 4.73 12.77 -5.69
C TRP A 218 5.67 13.49 -4.70
N ASN A 219 6.99 13.45 -4.93
CA ASN A 219 7.96 14.03 -4.00
C ASN A 219 8.10 15.56 -4.15
N ARG A 220 7.62 16.12 -5.26
CA ARG A 220 7.58 17.55 -5.54
C ARG A 220 6.15 18.05 -5.49
N TYR A 221 5.92 19.02 -4.60
CA TYR A 221 4.61 19.68 -4.46
C TYR A 221 4.18 20.36 -5.78
N GLY A 222 5.14 20.97 -6.49
CA GLY A 222 4.89 21.61 -7.79
C GLY A 222 4.37 20.64 -8.86
N ASP A 223 5.02 19.49 -9.03
CA ASP A 223 4.67 18.50 -10.05
C ASP A 223 3.26 17.90 -9.79
N PHE A 224 2.93 17.64 -8.52
CA PHE A 224 1.58 17.19 -8.12
C PHE A 224 0.48 18.18 -8.52
N PHE A 225 0.69 19.48 -8.27
CA PHE A 225 -0.30 20.51 -8.59
C PHE A 225 -0.44 20.71 -10.10
N GLN A 226 0.68 20.69 -10.83
CA GLN A 226 0.70 20.81 -12.28
C GLN A 226 -0.01 19.63 -12.96
N ASP A 227 0.23 18.40 -12.52
CA ASP A 227 -0.38 17.21 -13.14
C ASP A 227 -1.90 17.14 -12.95
N ASN A 228 -2.42 17.65 -11.83
CA ASN A 228 -3.85 17.54 -11.52
C ASN A 228 -4.66 18.82 -11.82
N LEU A 229 -4.07 20.01 -11.64
CA LEU A 229 -4.74 21.29 -11.91
C LEU A 229 -4.31 21.94 -13.23
N GLY A 230 -3.25 21.45 -13.89
CA GLY A 230 -2.75 22.06 -15.14
C GLY A 230 -3.82 22.10 -16.23
N TRP A 231 -4.59 21.02 -16.38
CA TRP A 231 -5.72 20.99 -17.32
C TRP A 231 -6.84 21.96 -16.93
N LEU A 232 -7.18 22.07 -15.63
CA LEU A 232 -8.19 23.01 -15.15
C LEU A 232 -7.76 24.47 -15.34
N ALA A 233 -6.48 24.77 -15.08
CA ALA A 233 -5.90 26.09 -15.33
C ALA A 233 -5.94 26.43 -16.83
N ALA A 234 -5.55 25.50 -17.70
CA ALA A 234 -5.63 25.67 -19.16
C ALA A 234 -7.08 25.92 -19.63
N ALA A 235 -8.04 25.14 -19.12
CA ALA A 235 -9.46 25.31 -19.43
C ALA A 235 -9.99 26.67 -18.94
N THR A 236 -9.59 27.11 -17.74
CA THR A 236 -10.00 28.40 -17.17
C THR A 236 -9.47 29.55 -18.01
N VAL A 237 -8.19 29.50 -18.41
CA VAL A 237 -7.58 30.50 -19.29
C VAL A 237 -8.29 30.52 -20.65
N TYR A 238 -8.57 29.35 -21.24
CA TYR A 238 -9.29 29.26 -22.51
C TYR A 238 -10.69 29.89 -22.43
N ILE A 239 -11.47 29.56 -21.40
CA ILE A 239 -12.81 30.13 -21.18
C ILE A 239 -12.72 31.65 -21.00
N ALA A 240 -11.77 32.15 -20.21
CA ALA A 240 -11.56 33.58 -20.03
C ALA A 240 -11.21 34.29 -21.35
N LEU A 241 -10.41 33.66 -22.20
CA LEU A 241 -10.06 34.17 -23.53
C LEU A 241 -11.27 34.25 -24.46
N VAL A 242 -12.12 33.21 -24.47
CA VAL A 242 -13.35 33.20 -25.28
C VAL A 242 -14.36 34.23 -24.78
N LEU A 243 -14.53 34.35 -23.45
CA LEU A 243 -15.43 35.33 -22.86
C LEU A 243 -14.99 36.77 -23.15
N THR A 244 -13.68 37.05 -23.04
CA THR A 244 -13.16 38.39 -23.37
C THR A 244 -13.35 38.71 -24.86
N ALA A 245 -13.10 37.75 -25.76
CA ALA A 245 -13.37 37.93 -27.19
C ALA A 245 -14.86 38.20 -27.48
N MET A 246 -15.77 37.48 -26.82
CA MET A 246 -17.22 37.66 -26.97
C MET A 246 -17.68 39.03 -26.45
N GLN A 247 -17.16 39.49 -25.31
CA GLN A 247 -17.45 40.82 -24.76
C GLN A 247 -17.00 41.94 -25.70
N VAL A 248 -15.81 41.82 -26.31
CA VAL A 248 -15.29 42.78 -27.28
C VAL A 248 -16.12 42.78 -28.57
N GLY A 249 -16.58 41.60 -29.02
CA GLY A 249 -17.48 41.48 -30.17
C GLY A 249 -18.83 42.17 -29.94
N LEU A 250 -19.45 41.97 -28.77
CA LEU A 250 -20.71 42.64 -28.42
C LEU A 250 -20.55 44.16 -28.31
N ALA A 251 -19.47 44.64 -27.69
CA ALA A 251 -19.19 46.07 -27.56
C ALA A 251 -18.93 46.77 -28.91
N THR A 252 -18.32 46.08 -29.87
CA THR A 252 -18.11 46.64 -31.21
C THR A 252 -19.40 46.67 -32.03
N VAL A 253 -20.30 45.71 -31.85
CA VAL A 253 -21.62 45.70 -32.51
C VAL A 253 -22.50 46.84 -32.00
N THR A 254 -22.49 47.16 -30.71
CA THR A 254 -23.27 48.29 -30.17
C THR A 254 -22.78 49.64 -30.68
N ILE A 255 -21.48 49.80 -30.95
CA ILE A 255 -20.91 51.03 -31.55
C ILE A 255 -21.26 51.15 -33.04
N ARG A 256 -21.47 50.03 -33.74
CA ARG A 256 -21.72 50.00 -35.19
C ARG A 256 -23.20 50.07 -35.57
N LEU A 257 -24.11 49.96 -34.62
CA LEU A 257 -25.53 50.21 -34.88
C LEU A 257 -25.73 51.71 -35.16
N PRO A 258 -26.34 52.09 -36.30
CA PRO A 258 -26.60 53.48 -36.61
C PRO A 258 -27.57 54.04 -35.55
N GLN A 259 -27.16 55.15 -34.92
CA GLN A 259 -28.05 56.03 -34.17
C GLN A 259 -29.02 56.65 -35.19
N GLY A 260 -30.07 55.91 -35.53
CA GLY A 260 -31.20 56.40 -36.31
C GLY A 260 -32.22 57.05 -35.39
N VAL A 261 -32.31 58.37 -35.53
CA VAL A 261 -33.43 59.32 -35.29
C VAL A 261 -34.71 58.73 -34.70
#